data_AF-A0A2A6CLW9-F1
#
_entry.id   AF-A0A2A6CLW9-F1
#
_cell.length_a   1.000
_cell.length_b   1.000
_cell.length_c   1.000
_cell.angle_alpha   90.00
_cell.angle_beta   90.00
_cell.angle_gamma   90.00
#
_symmetry.space_group_name_H-M   'P 1'
#
loop_
_entity.id
_entity.type
_entity.pdbx_description
1 polymer ?
#
loop_
_entity_poly.entity_id
_entity_poly.type
_entity_poly.pdbx_seq_one_letter_code
_entity_poly.pdbx_strand_id
1 'polypeptide(L)'
;MSDCERTLRDSNLLMTMIVLNSLKIVLAPIGMLSLLRFAYRLFRRSKQTTPTVDEHSNSFTTRFKPSNNRLVAHSNMRILYANHLLASVLLAFFSLLTHINFVASLIIRHDPQCDVKYPAVLCIALNTPVHICTHAVALSLFALCIERTLATLFYRSYASVGSRVAKVIVPFQKKEMMKKNCLSRDRYQLDENVRCLRTILPTIIMHTICFFIPNAIALLLYLIVKPRKTEVVVIDLALSWLPYYGILLPIVVNRIGKRANTVQVEQMVKNVATGSVMQNNYFDGLAQAWK
;
A
#
# COMPACT_ATOMS: atom_id res chain seq x y z
N MET A 1 -40.93 -9.55 -30.36
CA MET A 1 -39.74 -9.87 -29.54
C MET A 1 -38.62 -8.96 -29.99
N SER A 2 -38.30 -7.99 -29.14
CA SER A 2 -37.44 -6.86 -29.45
C SER A 2 -35.97 -7.28 -29.51
N ASP A 3 -35.20 -6.66 -30.40
CA ASP A 3 -33.77 -6.91 -30.64
C ASP A 3 -32.89 -6.94 -29.37
N CYS A 4 -33.39 -6.39 -28.25
CA CYS A 4 -32.75 -6.44 -26.94
C CYS A 4 -32.53 -7.87 -26.42
N GLU A 5 -33.44 -8.80 -26.73
CA GLU A 5 -33.33 -10.19 -26.28
C GLU A 5 -32.26 -10.96 -27.06
N ARG A 6 -31.94 -10.53 -28.28
CA ARG A 6 -30.92 -11.17 -29.12
C ARG A 6 -29.49 -10.76 -28.71
N THR A 7 -29.30 -9.53 -28.26
CA THR A 7 -27.98 -9.02 -27.84
C THR A 7 -27.56 -9.49 -26.45
N LEU A 8 -28.50 -9.70 -25.52
CA LEU A 8 -28.20 -10.25 -24.19
C LEU A 8 -28.02 -11.77 -24.21
N ARG A 9 -28.58 -12.45 -25.21
CA ARG A 9 -28.55 -13.91 -25.40
C ARG A 9 -27.36 -14.39 -26.23
N ASP A 10 -26.34 -13.57 -26.44
CA ASP A 10 -25.00 -14.10 -26.61
C ASP A 10 -24.59 -14.70 -25.27
N SER A 11 -25.05 -15.92 -25.01
CA SER A 11 -24.92 -16.69 -23.76
C SER A 11 -23.49 -16.66 -23.20
N ASN A 12 -22.51 -16.55 -24.10
CA ASN A 12 -21.10 -16.48 -23.77
C ASN A 12 -20.71 -15.20 -23.02
N LEU A 13 -21.25 -14.02 -23.38
CA LEU A 13 -20.89 -12.76 -22.73
C LEU A 13 -21.47 -12.68 -21.32
N LEU A 14 -22.76 -12.97 -21.17
CA LEU A 14 -23.43 -12.98 -19.85
C LEU A 14 -22.78 -14.01 -18.91
N MET A 15 -22.50 -15.22 -19.40
CA MET A 15 -21.80 -16.24 -18.60
C MET A 15 -20.39 -15.80 -18.23
N THR A 16 -19.63 -15.19 -19.16
CA THR A 16 -18.30 -14.64 -18.86
C THR A 16 -18.37 -13.57 -17.78
N MET A 17 -19.37 -12.69 -17.83
CA MET A 17 -19.58 -11.67 -16.81
C MET A 17 -19.96 -12.25 -15.44
N ILE A 18 -20.86 -13.23 -15.40
CA ILE A 18 -21.25 -13.89 -14.16
C ILE A 18 -20.03 -14.59 -13.54
N VAL A 19 -19.25 -15.29 -14.34
CA VAL A 19 -18.02 -15.97 -13.89
C VAL A 19 -16.99 -14.95 -13.37
N LEU A 20 -16.73 -13.87 -14.10
CA LEU A 20 -15.77 -12.83 -13.68
C LEU A 20 -16.22 -12.13 -12.39
N ASN A 21 -17.51 -11.77 -12.27
CA ASN A 21 -18.03 -11.14 -11.06
C ASN A 21 -18.03 -12.12 -9.86
N SER A 22 -18.36 -13.38 -10.08
CA SER A 22 -18.29 -14.42 -9.05
C SER A 22 -16.85 -14.61 -8.55
N LEU A 23 -15.88 -14.61 -9.48
CA LEU A 23 -14.46 -14.66 -9.12
C LEU A 23 -14.05 -13.44 -8.29
N LYS A 24 -14.48 -12.22 -8.66
CA LYS A 24 -14.24 -11.01 -7.86
C LYS A 24 -14.82 -11.12 -6.44
N ILE A 25 -16.03 -11.67 -6.31
CA ILE A 25 -16.70 -11.88 -5.01
C ILE A 25 -15.89 -12.83 -4.12
N VAL A 26 -15.36 -13.92 -4.68
CA VAL A 26 -14.54 -14.89 -3.91
C VAL A 26 -13.18 -14.29 -3.54
N LEU A 27 -12.58 -13.51 -4.43
CA LEU A 27 -11.23 -12.98 -4.27
C LEU A 27 -11.15 -11.75 -3.35
N ALA A 28 -12.18 -10.89 -3.32
CA ALA A 28 -12.13 -9.66 -2.54
C ALA A 28 -11.97 -9.87 -1.01
N PRO A 29 -12.66 -10.83 -0.35
CA PRO A 29 -12.42 -11.15 1.07
C PRO A 29 -10.96 -11.56 1.36
N ILE A 30 -10.36 -12.33 0.45
CA ILE A 30 -8.95 -12.75 0.57
C ILE A 30 -8.03 -11.53 0.51
N GLY A 31 -8.31 -10.59 -0.39
CA GLY A 31 -7.58 -9.33 -0.51
C GLY A 31 -7.71 -8.45 0.74
N MET A 32 -8.94 -8.24 1.20
CA MET A 32 -9.22 -7.47 2.42
C MET A 32 -8.52 -8.06 3.64
N LEU A 33 -8.60 -9.38 3.86
CA LEU A 33 -7.95 -10.04 4.98
C LEU A 33 -6.42 -9.93 4.88
N SER A 34 -5.88 -10.00 3.67
CA SER A 34 -4.44 -9.83 3.42
C SER A 34 -3.98 -8.40 3.72
N LEU A 35 -4.74 -7.39 3.31
CA LEU A 35 -4.50 -5.99 3.63
C LEU A 35 -4.62 -5.71 5.13
N LEU A 36 -5.64 -6.24 5.80
CA LEU A 36 -5.83 -6.08 7.24
C LEU A 36 -4.71 -6.75 8.03
N ARG A 37 -4.29 -7.97 7.66
CA ARG A 37 -3.13 -8.64 8.28
C ARG A 37 -1.85 -7.84 8.05
N PHE A 38 -1.68 -7.27 6.87
CA PHE A 38 -0.53 -6.44 6.54
C PHE A 38 -0.51 -5.13 7.33
N ALA A 39 -1.64 -4.41 7.37
CA ALA A 39 -1.83 -3.22 8.19
C ALA A 39 -1.57 -3.53 9.67
N TYR A 40 -2.16 -4.62 10.19
CA TYR A 40 -1.93 -5.06 11.56
C TYR A 40 -0.45 -5.31 11.84
N ARG A 41 0.29 -5.98 10.94
CA ARG A 41 1.74 -6.19 11.10
C ARG A 41 2.53 -4.88 11.12
N LEU A 42 2.13 -3.89 10.32
CA LEU A 42 2.77 -2.56 10.28
C LEU A 42 2.50 -1.72 11.53
N PHE A 43 1.29 -1.84 12.11
CA PHE A 43 0.87 -1.03 13.26
C PHE A 43 1.07 -1.72 14.60
N ARG A 44 1.16 -3.06 14.64
CA ARG A 44 1.41 -3.80 15.87
C ARG A 44 2.71 -3.26 16.47
N ARG A 45 2.56 -2.51 17.58
CA ARG A 45 3.68 -2.11 18.42
C ARG A 45 4.36 -3.42 18.82
N SER A 46 5.60 -3.62 18.36
CA SER A 46 6.48 -4.57 19.03
C SER A 46 6.51 -4.11 20.48
N LYS A 47 5.89 -4.87 21.39
CA LYS A 47 6.24 -4.74 22.81
C LYS A 47 7.74 -4.94 22.79
N GLN A 48 8.46 -3.89 23.14
CA GLN A 48 9.90 -3.91 23.23
C GLN A 48 10.18 -4.94 24.31
N THR A 49 10.38 -6.19 23.92
CA THR A 49 10.87 -7.23 24.81
C THR A 49 12.21 -6.70 25.24
N THR A 50 12.25 -6.21 26.48
CA THR A 50 13.47 -5.84 27.16
C THR A 50 14.46 -6.96 26.90
N PRO A 51 15.62 -6.66 26.28
CA PRO A 51 16.59 -7.70 26.00
C PRO A 51 16.96 -8.31 27.35
N THR A 52 16.55 -9.56 27.57
CA THR A 52 17.09 -10.38 28.63
C THR A 52 18.53 -10.63 28.25
N VAL A 53 19.45 -10.00 28.97
CA VAL A 53 20.88 -10.15 28.77
C VAL A 53 21.24 -11.54 29.29
N ASP A 54 21.26 -12.52 28.40
CA ASP A 54 21.81 -13.84 28.73
C ASP A 54 23.34 -13.70 28.77
N GLU A 55 23.88 -13.58 29.99
CA GLU A 55 25.28 -13.27 30.29
C GLU A 55 26.26 -14.41 29.95
N HIS A 56 25.79 -15.55 29.44
CA HIS A 56 26.62 -16.74 29.19
C HIS A 56 26.73 -17.16 27.71
N SER A 57 26.17 -16.39 26.77
CA SER A 57 26.29 -16.65 25.33
C SER A 57 27.50 -15.91 24.74
N ASN A 58 28.68 -16.53 24.77
CA ASN A 58 29.93 -15.99 24.17
C ASN A 58 29.97 -16.05 22.62
N SER A 59 28.92 -16.47 21.93
CA SER A 59 28.89 -16.44 20.47
C SER A 59 28.45 -15.07 19.95
N PHE A 60 29.41 -14.32 19.41
CA PHE A 60 29.20 -12.99 18.82
C PHE A 60 28.12 -12.98 17.70
N THR A 61 27.86 -14.14 17.08
CA THR A 61 26.87 -14.33 16.02
C THR A 61 25.42 -14.39 16.49
N THR A 62 25.13 -14.67 17.76
CA THR A 62 23.74 -14.71 18.27
C THR A 62 23.23 -13.35 18.74
N ARG A 63 24.12 -12.38 18.97
CA ARG A 63 23.79 -11.08 19.58
C ARG A 63 23.17 -10.07 18.61
N PHE A 64 23.34 -10.24 17.30
CA PHE A 64 22.68 -9.42 16.27
C PHE A 64 21.49 -10.16 15.68
N LYS A 65 20.46 -10.42 16.49
CA LYS A 65 19.17 -10.83 15.95
C LYS A 65 18.57 -9.58 15.28
N PRO A 66 18.48 -9.51 13.93
CA PRO A 66 17.95 -8.32 13.26
C PRO A 66 16.57 -8.02 13.84
N SER A 67 16.43 -6.85 14.46
CA SER A 67 15.18 -6.50 15.13
C SER A 67 14.05 -6.54 14.10
N ASN A 68 13.09 -7.44 14.32
CA ASN A 68 11.97 -7.77 13.44
C ASN A 68 11.50 -6.59 12.57
N ASN A 69 11.73 -6.69 11.25
CA ASN A 69 11.05 -6.06 10.10
C ASN A 69 10.27 -4.76 10.35
N ARG A 70 10.78 -3.84 11.17
CA ARG A 70 10.10 -2.60 11.43
C ARG A 70 10.46 -1.70 10.26
N LEU A 71 9.45 -1.29 9.50
CA LEU A 71 9.62 -0.15 8.62
C LEU A 71 10.03 1.02 9.53
N VAL A 72 11.32 1.35 9.56
CA VAL A 72 11.84 2.55 10.22
C VAL A 72 11.40 3.68 9.31
N ALA A 73 10.14 4.07 9.50
CA ALA A 73 9.47 5.09 8.75
C ALA A 73 9.08 6.17 9.74
N HIS A 74 9.39 7.42 9.37
CA HIS A 74 8.94 8.61 10.08
C HIS A 74 7.44 8.54 10.43
N SER A 75 7.06 9.08 11.59
CA SER A 75 5.67 8.96 12.11
C SER A 75 4.63 9.47 11.10
N ASN A 76 4.89 10.60 10.43
CA ASN A 76 4.04 11.17 9.38
C ASN A 76 3.80 10.18 8.23
N MET A 77 4.84 9.49 7.78
CA MET A 77 4.74 8.47 6.73
C MET A 77 3.86 7.31 7.16
N ARG A 78 4.01 6.86 8.42
CA ARG A 78 3.21 5.76 8.96
C ARG A 78 1.73 6.12 8.99
N ILE A 79 1.39 7.36 9.32
CA ILE A 79 0.01 7.87 9.31
C ILE A 79 -0.54 7.95 7.88
N LEU A 80 0.21 8.55 6.95
CA LEU A 80 -0.20 8.64 5.53
C LEU A 80 -0.42 7.26 4.92
N TYR A 81 0.49 6.32 5.20
CA TYR A 81 0.38 4.95 4.74
C TYR A 81 -0.76 4.18 5.42
N ALA A 82 -1.05 4.46 6.70
CA ALA A 82 -2.24 3.94 7.39
C ALA A 82 -3.52 4.34 6.68
N ASN A 83 -3.63 5.64 6.37
CA ASN A 83 -4.81 6.20 5.69
C ASN A 83 -4.96 5.60 4.29
N HIS A 84 -3.87 5.43 3.55
CA HIS A 84 -3.88 4.76 2.26
C HIS A 84 -4.37 3.31 2.34
N LEU A 85 -3.88 2.54 3.33
CA LEU A 85 -4.32 1.17 3.55
C LEU A 85 -5.80 1.10 3.95
N LEU A 86 -6.25 1.98 4.84
CA LEU A 86 -7.65 2.06 5.26
C LEU A 86 -8.56 2.37 4.06
N ALA A 87 -8.21 3.38 3.26
CA ALA A 87 -8.94 3.73 2.04
C ALA A 87 -8.99 2.55 1.06
N SER A 88 -7.89 1.80 0.92
CA SER A 88 -7.82 0.61 0.06
C SER A 88 -8.71 -0.53 0.55
N VAL A 89 -8.79 -0.75 1.88
CA VAL A 89 -9.69 -1.76 2.48
C VAL A 89 -11.15 -1.37 2.28
N LEU A 90 -11.50 -0.10 2.55
CA LEU A 90 -12.85 0.41 2.33
C LEU A 90 -13.25 0.31 0.85
N LEU A 91 -12.33 0.64 -0.06
CA LEU A 91 -12.55 0.49 -1.49
C LEU A 91 -12.89 -0.96 -1.88
N ALA A 92 -12.10 -1.92 -1.39
CA ALA A 92 -12.35 -3.34 -1.64
C ALA A 92 -13.69 -3.81 -1.05
N PHE A 93 -14.05 -3.32 0.13
CA PHE A 93 -15.32 -3.63 0.78
C PHE A 93 -16.52 -3.11 -0.01
N PHE A 94 -16.55 -1.82 -0.38
CA PHE A 94 -17.67 -1.25 -1.14
C PHE A 94 -17.75 -1.81 -2.56
N SER A 95 -16.61 -2.11 -3.18
CA SER A 95 -16.57 -2.80 -4.48
C SER A 95 -17.19 -4.20 -4.37
N LEU A 96 -16.86 -4.97 -3.32
CA LEU A 96 -17.47 -6.27 -3.07
C LEU A 96 -18.98 -6.16 -2.88
N LEU A 97 -19.44 -5.21 -2.07
CA LEU A 97 -20.88 -4.98 -1.89
C LEU A 97 -21.59 -4.67 -3.20
N THR A 98 -20.99 -3.83 -4.05
CA THR A 98 -21.54 -3.48 -5.36
C THR A 98 -21.64 -4.72 -6.26
N HIS A 99 -20.60 -5.57 -6.30
CA HIS A 99 -20.61 -6.81 -7.08
C HIS A 99 -21.63 -7.84 -6.56
N ILE A 100 -21.74 -8.02 -5.24
CA ILE A 100 -22.74 -8.92 -4.64
C ILE A 100 -24.14 -8.44 -4.99
N ASN A 101 -24.42 -7.16 -4.84
CA ASN A 101 -25.73 -6.59 -5.21
C ASN A 101 -26.02 -6.80 -6.69
N PHE A 102 -25.04 -6.56 -7.56
CA PHE A 102 -25.15 -6.78 -9.01
C PHE A 102 -25.53 -8.23 -9.32
N VAL A 103 -24.78 -9.20 -8.81
CA VAL A 103 -25.06 -10.63 -9.03
C VAL A 103 -26.40 -11.04 -8.43
N ALA A 104 -26.73 -10.57 -7.22
CA ALA A 104 -28.03 -10.86 -6.60
C ALA A 104 -29.19 -10.34 -7.46
N SER A 105 -29.05 -9.15 -8.07
CA SER A 105 -30.09 -8.62 -8.96
C SER A 105 -30.28 -9.46 -10.23
N LEU A 106 -29.19 -10.02 -10.77
CA LEU A 106 -29.23 -10.92 -11.93
C LEU A 106 -29.91 -12.26 -11.59
N ILE A 107 -29.70 -12.77 -10.37
CA ILE A 107 -30.27 -14.05 -9.94
C ILE A 107 -31.76 -13.92 -9.59
N ILE A 108 -32.13 -12.89 -8.82
CA ILE A 108 -33.49 -12.73 -8.28
C ILE A 108 -34.47 -12.29 -9.37
N ARG A 109 -34.05 -11.43 -10.30
CA ARG A 109 -34.92 -10.96 -11.39
C ARG A 109 -34.74 -11.86 -12.60
N HIS A 110 -35.33 -13.05 -12.53
CA HIS A 110 -35.38 -14.01 -13.64
C HIS A 110 -36.41 -13.64 -14.73
N ASP A 111 -36.89 -12.39 -14.75
CA ASP A 111 -37.94 -11.97 -15.66
C ASP A 111 -37.33 -11.57 -17.01
N PRO A 112 -37.60 -12.31 -18.11
CA PRO A 112 -36.96 -12.10 -19.41
C PRO A 112 -37.35 -10.76 -20.07
N GLN A 113 -38.35 -10.05 -19.56
CA GLN A 113 -38.78 -8.75 -20.10
C GLN A 113 -38.10 -7.58 -19.40
N CYS A 114 -36.78 -7.48 -19.65
CA CYS A 114 -36.03 -6.25 -19.90
C CYS A 114 -36.48 -4.96 -19.18
N ASP A 115 -36.13 -4.84 -17.90
CA ASP A 115 -35.53 -3.62 -17.35
C ASP A 115 -34.92 -3.97 -16.00
N VAL A 116 -33.71 -4.54 -16.01
CA VAL A 116 -32.85 -4.59 -14.81
C VAL A 116 -32.30 -3.18 -14.58
N LYS A 117 -33.21 -2.21 -14.43
CA LYS A 117 -32.89 -0.88 -13.97
C LYS A 117 -32.88 -0.98 -12.45
N TYR A 118 -31.68 -0.90 -11.89
CA TYR A 118 -31.58 -0.46 -10.51
C TYR A 118 -32.36 0.85 -10.37
N PRO A 119 -33.19 1.00 -9.32
CA PRO A 119 -33.69 2.34 -9.02
C PRO A 119 -32.48 3.27 -8.89
N ALA A 120 -32.54 4.43 -9.54
CA ALA A 120 -31.38 5.32 -9.68
C ALA A 120 -30.73 5.63 -8.32
N VAL A 121 -31.55 5.79 -7.28
CA VAL A 121 -31.12 6.00 -5.89
C VAL A 121 -30.21 4.87 -5.38
N LEU A 122 -30.56 3.60 -5.63
CA LEU A 122 -29.76 2.46 -5.19
C LEU A 122 -28.44 2.36 -5.98
N CYS A 123 -28.47 2.65 -7.28
CA CYS A 123 -27.27 2.71 -8.11
C CYS A 123 -26.29 3.78 -7.59
N ILE A 124 -26.78 4.99 -7.33
CA ILE A 124 -25.99 6.08 -6.76
C ILE A 124 -25.46 5.68 -5.37
N ALA A 125 -26.31 5.14 -4.49
CA ALA A 125 -25.94 4.76 -3.13
C ALA A 125 -24.83 3.69 -3.08
N LEU A 126 -24.82 2.74 -4.01
CA LEU A 126 -23.80 1.69 -4.09
C LEU A 126 -22.50 2.18 -4.73
N ASN A 127 -22.58 2.98 -5.79
CA ASN A 127 -21.40 3.42 -6.55
C ASN A 127 -20.66 4.61 -5.91
N THR A 128 -21.38 5.56 -5.30
CA THR A 128 -20.76 6.76 -4.70
C THR A 128 -19.67 6.42 -3.68
N PRO A 129 -19.85 5.48 -2.73
CA PRO A 129 -18.79 5.07 -1.80
C PRO A 129 -17.55 4.50 -2.50
N VAL A 130 -17.73 3.75 -3.59
CA VAL A 130 -16.62 3.19 -4.38
C VAL A 130 -15.82 4.32 -5.04
N HIS A 131 -16.48 5.30 -5.66
CA HIS A 131 -15.80 6.46 -6.24
C HIS A 131 -15.08 7.31 -5.19
N ILE A 132 -15.72 7.58 -4.05
CA ILE A 132 -15.09 8.32 -2.94
C ILE A 132 -13.82 7.61 -2.46
N CYS A 133 -13.89 6.28 -2.23
CA CYS A 133 -12.74 5.52 -1.79
C CYS A 133 -11.64 5.46 -2.86
N THR A 134 -12.02 5.40 -4.13
CA THR A 134 -11.08 5.45 -5.27
C THR A 134 -10.30 6.76 -5.28
N HIS A 135 -10.99 7.89 -5.14
CA HIS A 135 -10.35 9.20 -5.03
C HIS A 135 -9.50 9.32 -3.77
N ALA A 136 -9.94 8.78 -2.63
CA ALA A 136 -9.16 8.76 -1.41
C ALA A 136 -7.85 7.95 -1.54
N VAL A 137 -7.88 6.81 -2.25
CA VAL A 137 -6.68 6.01 -2.57
C VAL A 137 -5.72 6.82 -3.47
N ALA A 138 -6.23 7.47 -4.51
CA ALA A 138 -5.41 8.29 -5.40
C ALA A 138 -4.79 9.50 -4.68
N LEU A 139 -5.59 10.24 -3.90
CA LEU A 139 -5.14 11.39 -3.12
C LEU A 139 -4.14 11.02 -2.04
N SER A 140 -4.31 9.87 -1.38
CA SER A 140 -3.34 9.39 -0.39
C SER A 140 -2.00 9.00 -1.01
N LEU A 141 -1.99 8.40 -2.21
CA LEU A 141 -0.74 8.16 -2.96
C LEU A 141 -0.07 9.48 -3.38
N PHE A 142 -0.86 10.45 -3.85
CA PHE A 142 -0.35 11.76 -4.21
C PHE A 142 0.25 12.49 -3.01
N ALA A 143 -0.43 12.47 -1.86
CA ALA A 143 0.07 13.03 -0.61
C ALA A 143 1.35 12.33 -0.12
N LEU A 144 1.45 11.01 -0.25
CA LEU A 144 2.68 10.26 0.01
C LEU A 144 3.82 10.72 -0.90
N CYS A 145 3.56 10.91 -2.20
CA CYS A 145 4.57 11.41 -3.14
C CYS A 145 5.03 12.82 -2.79
N ILE A 146 4.10 13.74 -2.51
CA ILE A 146 4.43 15.12 -2.10
C ILE A 146 5.26 15.11 -0.82
N GLU A 147 4.83 14.39 0.21
CA GLU A 147 5.55 14.39 1.49
C GLU A 147 6.98 13.84 1.32
N ARG A 148 7.18 12.82 0.47
CA ARG A 148 8.50 12.30 0.14
C ARG A 148 9.35 13.26 -0.68
N THR A 149 8.75 13.93 -1.67
CA THR A 149 9.43 14.95 -2.46
C THR A 149 9.85 16.12 -1.57
N LEU A 150 8.97 16.60 -0.68
CA LEU A 150 9.29 17.66 0.27
C LEU A 150 10.37 17.24 1.27
N ALA A 151 10.30 16.02 1.82
CA ALA A 151 11.32 15.49 2.71
C ALA A 151 12.69 15.37 2.03
N THR A 152 12.72 15.11 0.73
CA THR A 152 13.95 15.00 -0.07
C THR A 152 14.51 16.36 -0.46
N LEU A 153 13.67 17.24 -1.02
CA LEU A 153 14.08 18.57 -1.49
C LEU A 153 14.44 19.51 -0.34
N PHE A 154 13.69 19.46 0.75
CA PHE A 154 13.87 20.37 1.88
C PHE A 154 14.56 19.71 3.07
N TYR A 155 15.37 18.65 2.90
CA TYR A 155 15.95 17.92 4.04
C TYR A 155 16.62 18.85 5.08
N ARG A 156 17.35 19.89 4.62
CA ARG A 156 17.97 20.90 5.50
C ARG A 156 16.95 21.72 6.30
N SER A 157 15.89 22.20 5.66
CA SER A 157 14.84 22.99 6.33
C SER A 157 13.88 22.12 7.15
N TYR A 158 13.62 20.89 6.71
CA TYR A 158 12.71 19.94 7.36
C TYR A 158 13.23 19.54 8.74
N ALA A 159 14.55 19.34 8.88
CA ALA A 159 15.20 19.15 10.17
C ALA A 159 14.99 20.35 11.12
N SER A 160 15.00 21.58 10.58
CA SER A 160 14.82 22.80 11.37
C SER A 160 13.38 23.01 11.86
N VAL A 161 12.39 22.70 11.01
CA VAL A 161 10.94 22.79 11.32
C VAL A 161 10.54 21.68 12.27
N GLY A 162 11.01 20.45 12.04
CA GLY A 162 10.85 19.33 12.97
C GLY A 162 11.46 19.63 14.33
N SER A 163 12.57 20.40 14.40
CA SER A 163 13.18 20.86 15.65
C SER A 163 12.28 21.82 16.44
N ARG A 164 11.49 22.68 15.79
CA ARG A 164 10.55 23.58 16.47
C ARG A 164 9.39 22.80 17.09
N VAL A 165 8.86 21.82 16.36
CA VAL A 165 7.82 20.91 16.86
C VAL A 165 8.39 19.96 17.94
N ALA A 166 9.62 19.46 17.79
CA ALA A 166 10.29 18.60 18.75
C ALA A 166 10.72 19.32 20.04
N LYS A 167 10.98 20.64 20.00
CA LYS A 167 11.22 21.44 21.22
C LYS A 167 10.00 21.50 22.12
N VAL A 168 8.79 21.39 21.54
CA VAL A 168 7.53 21.35 22.31
C VAL A 168 7.25 19.93 22.82
N ILE A 169 7.65 18.89 22.07
CA ILE A 169 7.31 17.49 22.38
C ILE A 169 8.37 16.79 23.24
N VAL A 170 9.65 17.20 23.20
CA VAL A 170 10.73 16.45 23.84
C VAL A 170 11.77 17.37 24.51
N PRO A 171 11.51 17.85 25.72
CA PRO A 171 12.58 18.29 26.61
C PRO A 171 13.46 17.11 27.12
N PHE A 172 13.08 15.84 26.88
CA PHE A 172 13.72 14.68 27.52
C PHE A 172 14.83 13.94 26.74
N GLN A 173 15.25 14.39 25.55
CA GLN A 173 16.26 13.65 24.74
C GLN A 173 17.46 14.48 24.25
N LYS A 174 17.58 15.75 24.65
CA LYS A 174 18.41 16.71 23.90
C LYS A 174 19.67 17.21 24.61
N LYS A 175 20.50 16.33 25.18
CA LYS A 175 21.79 16.79 25.71
C LYS A 175 23.08 16.13 25.19
N GLU A 176 23.04 15.03 24.43
CA GLU A 176 24.28 14.31 24.10
C GLU A 176 24.76 14.37 22.63
N MET A 177 23.92 14.67 21.63
CA MET A 177 24.26 14.38 20.21
C MET A 177 24.61 15.56 19.28
N MET A 178 25.05 16.72 19.78
CA MET A 178 25.01 17.96 18.97
C MET A 178 26.35 18.66 18.67
N LYS A 179 27.47 17.96 18.45
CA LYS A 179 28.66 18.69 17.92
C LYS A 179 29.59 18.05 16.88
N LYS A 180 29.43 16.78 16.45
CA LYS A 180 30.30 16.21 15.39
C LYS A 180 29.62 15.41 14.25
N ASN A 181 28.30 15.20 14.28
CA ASN A 181 27.61 14.25 13.37
C ASN A 181 26.69 14.85 12.30
N CYS A 182 26.80 16.14 11.94
CA CYS A 182 25.93 16.74 10.91
C CYS A 182 26.05 16.04 9.53
N LEU A 183 27.25 15.61 9.12
CA LEU A 183 27.45 14.92 7.84
C LEU A 183 26.90 13.48 7.81
N SER A 184 26.84 12.80 8.97
CA SER A 184 26.29 11.44 9.08
C SER A 184 24.76 11.45 9.17
N ARG A 185 24.17 12.49 9.74
CA ARG A 185 22.71 12.63 9.87
C ARG A 185 22.04 12.89 8.52
N ASP A 186 22.65 13.73 7.68
CA ASP A 186 22.12 14.05 6.35
C ASP A 186 22.10 12.82 5.43
N ARG A 187 23.19 12.05 5.44
CA ARG A 187 23.27 10.79 4.70
C ARG A 187 22.26 9.75 5.20
N TYR A 188 22.05 9.68 6.52
CA TYR A 188 21.04 8.79 7.10
C TYR A 188 19.62 9.15 6.64
N GLN A 189 19.26 10.44 6.67
CA GLN A 189 17.93 10.89 6.25
C GLN A 189 17.68 10.66 4.75
N LEU A 190 18.69 10.90 3.91
CA LEU A 190 18.60 10.63 2.48
C LEU A 190 18.42 9.12 2.21
N ASP A 191 19.19 8.29 2.89
CA ASP A 191 19.11 6.83 2.74
C ASP A 191 17.77 6.26 3.26
N GLU A 192 17.22 6.83 4.34
CA GLU A 192 15.86 6.53 4.81
C GLU A 192 14.81 6.89 3.75
N ASN A 193 14.92 8.07 3.14
CA ASN A 193 14.00 8.51 2.08
C ASN A 193 14.10 7.64 0.82
N VAL A 194 15.31 7.24 0.41
CA VAL A 194 15.51 6.33 -0.74
C VAL A 194 14.94 4.94 -0.47
N ARG A 195 15.17 4.38 0.73
CA ARG A 195 14.56 3.09 1.13
C ARG A 195 13.04 3.16 1.17
N CYS A 196 12.50 4.27 1.66
CA CYS A 196 11.08 4.55 1.65
C CYS A 196 10.52 4.61 0.22
N LEU A 197 11.14 5.39 -0.67
CA LEU A 197 10.72 5.53 -2.06
C LEU A 197 10.74 4.18 -2.78
N ARG A 198 11.78 3.37 -2.55
CA ARG A 198 11.87 1.99 -3.08
C ARG A 198 10.74 1.09 -2.59
N THR A 199 10.17 1.37 -1.41
CA THR A 199 9.03 0.63 -0.86
C THR A 199 7.69 1.13 -1.44
N ILE A 200 7.54 2.43 -1.68
CA ILE A 200 6.30 3.03 -2.23
C ILE A 200 6.21 2.85 -3.75
N LEU A 201 7.32 2.94 -4.48
CA LEU A 201 7.36 2.88 -5.94
C LEU A 201 6.59 1.68 -6.55
N PRO A 202 6.72 0.44 -6.03
CA PRO A 202 5.95 -0.70 -6.50
C PRO A 202 4.44 -0.52 -6.32
N THR A 203 4.01 0.10 -5.22
CA THR A 203 2.61 0.43 -4.97
C THR A 203 2.08 1.41 -6.01
N ILE A 204 2.87 2.44 -6.37
CA ILE A 204 2.52 3.40 -7.43
C ILE A 204 2.43 2.68 -8.78
N ILE A 205 3.44 1.89 -9.15
CA ILE A 205 3.47 1.14 -10.42
C ILE A 205 2.26 0.22 -10.52
N MET A 206 1.96 -0.53 -9.45
CA MET A 206 0.79 -1.41 -9.39
C MET A 206 -0.51 -0.64 -9.52
N HIS A 207 -0.62 0.54 -8.89
CA HIS A 207 -1.80 1.38 -9.03
C HIS A 207 -1.94 1.87 -10.47
N THR A 208 -0.87 2.38 -11.09
CA THR A 208 -0.92 2.82 -12.49
C THR A 208 -1.31 1.67 -13.43
N ILE A 209 -0.71 0.49 -13.27
CA ILE A 209 -0.97 -0.66 -14.15
C ILE A 209 -2.37 -1.24 -13.93
N CYS A 210 -2.82 -1.43 -12.68
CA CYS A 210 -4.09 -2.09 -12.39
C CYS A 210 -5.28 -1.13 -12.39
N PHE A 211 -5.07 0.16 -12.21
CA PHE A 211 -6.14 1.15 -12.10
C PHE A 211 -6.13 2.12 -13.29
N PHE A 212 -5.03 2.84 -13.52
CA PHE A 212 -5.03 3.89 -14.54
C PHE A 212 -5.14 3.33 -15.96
N ILE A 213 -4.36 2.30 -16.31
CA ILE A 213 -4.34 1.73 -17.67
C ILE A 213 -5.70 1.14 -18.07
N PRO A 214 -6.35 0.25 -17.28
CA PRO A 214 -7.65 -0.32 -17.66
C PRO A 214 -8.75 0.73 -17.78
N ASN A 215 -8.78 1.73 -16.90
CA ASN A 215 -9.74 2.83 -16.99
C ASN A 215 -9.50 3.71 -18.22
N ALA A 216 -8.24 3.99 -18.58
CA ALA A 216 -7.90 4.71 -19.79
C ALA A 216 -8.32 3.93 -21.05
N ILE A 217 -8.10 2.62 -21.07
CA ILE A 217 -8.55 1.73 -22.15
C ILE A 217 -10.08 1.70 -22.22
N ALA A 218 -10.76 1.57 -21.08
CA ALA A 218 -12.22 1.59 -20.99
C ALA A 218 -12.80 2.90 -21.56
N LEU A 219 -12.22 4.04 -21.17
CA LEU A 219 -12.61 5.35 -21.68
C LEU A 219 -12.36 5.46 -23.19
N LEU A 220 -11.21 5.00 -23.68
CA LEU A 220 -10.91 5.02 -25.11
C LEU A 220 -11.90 4.15 -25.90
N LEU A 221 -12.20 2.94 -25.42
CA LEU A 221 -13.21 2.06 -26.01
C LEU A 221 -14.60 2.70 -26.00
N TYR A 222 -14.98 3.37 -24.91
CA TYR A 222 -16.23 4.11 -24.81
C TYR A 222 -16.33 5.21 -25.90
N LEU A 223 -15.26 5.98 -26.08
CA LEU A 223 -15.21 7.06 -27.09
C LEU A 223 -15.27 6.52 -28.52
N ILE A 224 -14.66 5.37 -28.80
CA ILE A 224 -14.61 4.76 -30.14
C ILE A 224 -15.92 4.05 -30.48
N VAL A 225 -16.41 3.18 -29.60
CA VAL A 225 -17.55 2.29 -29.87
C VAL A 225 -18.89 3.04 -29.74
N LYS A 226 -18.92 4.14 -28.99
CA LYS A 226 -20.16 4.86 -28.61
C LYS A 226 -21.27 3.90 -28.15
N PRO A 227 -20.98 3.04 -27.17
CA PRO A 227 -21.92 1.99 -26.74
C PRO A 227 -23.22 2.60 -26.21
N ARG A 228 -24.31 1.83 -26.29
CA ARG A 228 -25.60 2.27 -25.75
C ARG A 228 -25.46 2.50 -24.25
N LYS A 229 -26.26 3.43 -23.68
CA LYS A 229 -26.16 3.84 -22.26
C LYS A 229 -26.13 2.66 -21.27
N THR A 230 -26.79 1.54 -21.60
CA THR A 230 -26.83 0.31 -20.79
C THR A 230 -25.54 -0.52 -20.87
N GLU A 231 -24.86 -0.53 -22.01
CA GLU A 231 -23.62 -1.27 -22.23
C GLU A 231 -22.42 -0.60 -21.52
N VAL A 232 -22.48 0.72 -21.34
CA VAL A 232 -21.44 1.50 -20.65
C VAL A 232 -21.22 1.01 -19.21
N VAL A 233 -22.32 0.84 -18.47
CA VAL A 233 -22.27 0.42 -17.05
C VAL A 233 -21.69 -0.99 -16.92
N VAL A 234 -22.03 -1.86 -17.87
CA VAL A 234 -21.57 -3.24 -17.95
C VAL A 234 -20.06 -3.28 -18.22
N ILE A 235 -19.59 -2.49 -19.18
CA ILE A 235 -18.17 -2.37 -19.53
C ILE A 235 -17.35 -1.82 -18.36
N ASP A 236 -17.84 -0.77 -17.70
CA ASP A 236 -17.16 -0.14 -16.56
C ASP A 236 -17.04 -1.10 -15.37
N LEU A 237 -18.11 -1.84 -15.06
CA LEU A 237 -18.10 -2.83 -13.98
C LEU A 237 -17.21 -4.05 -14.30
N ALA A 238 -17.18 -4.49 -15.56
CA ALA A 238 -16.33 -5.58 -16.00
C ALA A 238 -14.84 -5.20 -15.94
N LEU A 239 -14.50 -4.01 -16.43
CA LEU A 239 -13.14 -3.45 -16.49
C LEU A 239 -12.65 -2.87 -15.16
N SER A 240 -13.48 -2.84 -14.12
CA SER A 240 -13.04 -2.51 -12.78
C SER A 240 -12.17 -3.63 -12.20
N TRP A 241 -10.84 -3.48 -12.31
CA TRP A 241 -9.83 -4.39 -11.75
C TRP A 241 -9.52 -4.09 -10.26
N LEU A 242 -10.32 -3.22 -9.62
CA LEU A 242 -10.19 -2.82 -8.22
C LEU A 242 -10.00 -3.97 -7.22
N PRO A 243 -10.77 -5.08 -7.29
CA PRO A 243 -10.63 -6.18 -6.33
C PRO A 243 -9.24 -6.83 -6.37
N TYR A 244 -8.61 -6.87 -7.55
CA TYR A 244 -7.30 -7.48 -7.73
C TYR A 244 -6.20 -6.61 -7.12
N TYR A 245 -6.33 -5.28 -7.17
CA TYR A 245 -5.39 -4.36 -6.53
C TYR A 245 -5.26 -4.65 -5.03
N GLY A 246 -6.38 -4.89 -4.34
CA GLY A 246 -6.38 -5.19 -2.91
C GLY A 246 -5.66 -6.50 -2.54
N ILE A 247 -5.61 -7.48 -3.46
CA ILE A 247 -4.91 -8.76 -3.25
C ILE A 247 -3.43 -8.64 -3.59
N LEU A 248 -3.13 -8.01 -4.73
CA LEU A 248 -1.77 -7.93 -5.24
C LEU A 248 -0.91 -7.00 -4.38
N LEU A 249 -1.46 -5.91 -3.86
CA LEU A 249 -0.73 -4.95 -3.04
C LEU A 249 -0.01 -5.57 -1.83
N PRO A 250 -0.66 -6.30 -0.90
CA PRO A 250 0.01 -6.90 0.25
C PRO A 250 1.03 -7.98 -0.18
N ILE A 251 0.80 -8.70 -1.27
CA ILE A 251 1.73 -9.70 -1.79
C ILE A 251 3.01 -9.02 -2.29
N VAL A 252 2.86 -7.99 -3.13
CA VAL A 252 3.99 -7.22 -3.68
C VAL A 252 4.79 -6.57 -2.55
N VAL A 253 4.13 -5.87 -1.63
CA VAL A 253 4.82 -5.18 -0.54
C VAL A 253 5.52 -6.18 0.40
N ASN A 254 4.91 -7.33 0.70
CA ASN A 254 5.56 -8.35 1.52
C ASN A 254 6.78 -8.98 0.83
N ARG A 255 6.71 -9.26 -0.48
CA ARG A 255 7.85 -9.77 -1.24
C ARG A 255 9.01 -8.76 -1.29
N ILE A 256 8.68 -7.48 -1.48
CA ILE A 256 9.68 -6.41 -1.56
C ILE A 256 10.30 -6.16 -0.19
N GLY A 257 9.50 -6.18 0.88
CA GLY A 257 10.00 -6.11 2.26
C GLY A 257 10.96 -7.24 2.57
N LYS A 258 10.61 -8.49 2.23
CA LYS A 258 11.52 -9.64 2.39
C LYS A 258 12.82 -9.46 1.63
N ARG A 259 12.76 -9.08 0.35
CA ARG A 259 13.94 -8.88 -0.50
C ARG A 259 14.83 -7.76 0.03
N ALA A 260 14.25 -6.65 0.48
CA ALA A 260 15.00 -5.54 1.06
C ALA A 260 15.76 -5.97 2.33
N ASN A 261 15.13 -6.79 3.17
CA ASN A 261 15.78 -7.32 4.37
C ASN A 261 16.90 -8.30 4.03
N THR A 262 16.70 -9.19 3.06
CA THR A 262 17.76 -10.11 2.60
C THR A 262 18.97 -9.34 2.08
N VAL A 263 18.77 -8.33 1.24
CA VAL A 263 19.87 -7.50 0.70
C VAL A 263 20.61 -6.74 1.82
N GLN A 264 19.89 -6.22 2.83
CA GLN A 264 20.53 -5.55 3.98
C GLN A 264 21.37 -6.52 4.80
N VAL A 265 20.87 -7.75 5.05
CA VAL A 265 21.62 -8.78 5.78
C VAL A 265 22.85 -9.21 4.99
N GLU A 266 22.73 -9.43 3.68
CA GLU A 266 23.87 -9.78 2.82
C GLU A 266 24.94 -8.67 2.80
N GLN A 267 24.54 -7.41 2.72
CA GLN A 267 25.46 -6.27 2.79
C GLN A 267 26.16 -6.19 4.15
N MET A 268 25.42 -6.41 5.24
CA MET A 268 26.00 -6.46 6.58
C MET A 268 27.01 -7.60 6.71
N VAL A 269 26.67 -8.81 6.25
CA VAL A 269 27.57 -9.97 6.28
C VAL A 269 28.82 -9.71 5.44
N LYS A 270 28.67 -9.14 4.23
CA LYS A 270 29.81 -8.77 3.38
C LYS A 270 30.73 -7.77 4.06
N ASN A 271 30.17 -6.70 4.65
CA ASN A 271 30.95 -5.66 5.34
C ASN A 271 31.67 -6.19 6.59
N VAL A 272 31.10 -7.19 7.28
CA VAL A 272 31.76 -7.89 8.39
C VAL A 272 32.88 -8.79 7.85
N ALA A 273 32.61 -9.56 6.79
CA ALA A 273 33.59 -10.48 6.21
C ALA A 273 34.81 -9.78 5.58
N THR A 274 34.62 -8.59 4.98
CA THR A 274 35.72 -7.77 4.44
C THR A 274 36.36 -6.85 5.50
N GLY A 275 35.86 -6.87 6.74
CA GLY A 275 36.00 -5.79 7.71
C GLY A 275 37.01 -5.97 8.83
N SER A 276 38.20 -6.58 8.64
CA SER A 276 39.24 -6.54 9.69
C SER A 276 39.71 -5.11 10.05
N VAL A 277 39.46 -4.13 9.17
CA VAL A 277 39.85 -2.71 9.38
C VAL A 277 38.64 -1.80 9.69
N MET A 278 37.48 -2.05 9.09
CA MET A 278 36.28 -1.22 9.31
C MET A 278 35.56 -1.55 10.63
N GLN A 279 35.66 -2.80 11.07
CA GLN A 279 35.07 -3.27 12.32
C GLN A 279 35.76 -2.62 13.52
N ASN A 280 37.10 -2.52 13.50
CA ASN A 280 37.86 -1.81 14.53
C ASN A 280 37.47 -0.32 14.59
N ASN A 281 37.40 0.38 13.45
CA ASN A 281 37.02 1.80 13.44
C ASN A 281 35.56 2.05 13.87
N TYR A 282 34.64 1.13 13.56
CA TYR A 282 33.24 1.24 13.98
C TYR A 282 33.07 0.98 15.48
N PHE A 283 33.76 -0.04 16.03
CA PHE A 283 33.74 -0.33 17.46
C PHE A 283 34.53 0.69 18.29
N ASP A 284 35.63 1.24 17.77
CA ASP A 284 36.35 2.36 18.40
C ASP A 284 35.49 3.63 18.44
N GLY A 285 34.72 3.90 17.37
CA GLY A 285 33.75 4.99 17.36
C GLY A 285 32.60 4.79 18.35
N LEU A 286 32.13 3.55 18.53
CA LEU A 286 31.13 3.19 19.55
C LEU A 286 31.72 3.27 20.97
N ALA A 287 32.94 2.80 21.18
CA ALA A 287 33.61 2.85 22.48
C ALA A 287 33.96 4.28 22.90
N GLN A 288 34.33 5.15 21.96
CA GLN A 288 34.49 6.59 22.22
C GLN A 288 33.19 7.32 22.47
N ALA A 289 32.06 6.87 21.92
CA ALA A 289 30.75 7.47 22.19
C ALA A 289 30.15 7.07 23.55
N TRP A 290 30.74 6.07 24.22
CA TRP A 290 30.32 5.57 25.53
C TRP A 290 31.30 5.93 26.66
N LYS A 291 32.37 6.68 26.36
CA LYS A 291 33.21 7.38 27.34
C LYS A 291 32.79 8.85 27.41
#